data_AF-A0A6L8KUJ2-F1
#
_entry.id   AF-A0A6L8KUJ2-F1
#
_cell.length_a   1.000
_cell.length_b   1.000
_cell.length_c   1.000
_cell.angle_alpha   90.00
_cell.angle_beta   90.00
_cell.angle_gamma   90.00
#
_symmetry.space_group_name_H-M   'P 1'
#
loop_
_entity.id
_entity.type
_entity.pdbx_description
1 polymer ?
#
loop_
_entity_poly.entity_id
_entity_poly.type
_entity_poly.pdbx_seq_one_letter_code
_entity_poly.pdbx_strand_id
1 'polypeptide(L)'
;MIKSAFLLTALLSSIANAASFDPEVNLAKVEQEAQRLRTQLRNPALASDKVKITLNSKLQQLGNQRSFVGDSDGAMAAFDETETLHERRNAAADAGESARLEAAKAEDAISAIVREAANHRIVILNEAHHVPLHRAFAMRLARELRKLGYTWLACETFENTPLRKGYLALSDGYYSREPAFGNFLRDAAADGWKLVQYEPFDEITGETDAQQIDQRDSGEARNLVKRIFDQDPNAKAFIYVGYSHAQKVPRVGDSGGGAWMAAQLSHMTGLEPLTIDQTIMMEHVDQAAEYPLYAAAVGGAGQTTPIVLRAPDGRYEVFGRYRLSMDMQVIHPRYGTDADTGRPTWLRTVAGFQPAEIPQKMRRPAKPYFVYAYPKNQPKDAVPADIVQITPGKPLPKLMLPDAQFRFAIRQ
;
A
#
# COMPACT_ATOMS: atom_id res chain seq x y z
N MET A 1 -10.45 -18.82 -26.27
CA MET A 1 -9.58 -17.63 -26.14
C MET A 1 -10.11 -16.82 -24.98
N ILE A 2 -9.60 -17.10 -23.78
CA ILE A 2 -10.05 -16.46 -22.55
C ILE A 2 -9.27 -15.15 -22.44
N LYS A 3 -10.01 -14.04 -22.54
CA LYS A 3 -9.45 -12.68 -22.45
C LYS A 3 -9.22 -12.36 -20.97
N SER A 4 -7.97 -12.35 -20.54
CA SER A 4 -7.57 -11.85 -19.22
C SER A 4 -7.62 -10.32 -19.23
N ALA A 5 -8.82 -9.76 -19.00
CA ALA A 5 -8.95 -8.35 -18.70
C ALA A 5 -8.43 -8.10 -17.27
N PHE A 6 -7.39 -7.27 -17.17
CA PHE A 6 -6.90 -6.73 -15.91
C PHE A 6 -7.99 -5.83 -15.30
N LEU A 7 -8.83 -6.39 -14.42
CA LEU A 7 -9.66 -5.57 -13.53
C LEU A 7 -8.82 -5.18 -12.31
N LEU A 8 -8.12 -4.06 -12.43
CA LEU A 8 -7.71 -3.27 -11.27
C LEU A 8 -8.86 -2.30 -10.98
N THR A 9 -9.93 -2.80 -10.36
CA THR A 9 -11.07 -1.96 -9.94
C THR A 9 -10.69 -1.23 -8.65
N ALA A 10 -9.74 -0.32 -8.73
CA ALA A 10 -9.54 0.71 -7.72
C ALA A 10 -10.30 1.96 -8.18
N LEU A 11 -11.22 2.40 -7.31
CA LEU A 11 -12.09 3.58 -7.42
C LEU A 11 -13.31 3.50 -8.35
N LEU A 12 -14.41 3.00 -7.79
CA LEU A 12 -15.62 3.84 -7.77
C LEU A 12 -15.74 4.40 -6.36
N SER A 13 -15.45 5.68 -6.25
CA SER A 13 -15.64 6.52 -5.09
C SER A 13 -17.01 6.29 -4.46
N SER A 14 -17.06 5.56 -3.34
CA SER A 14 -18.10 5.88 -2.37
C SER A 14 -17.68 7.20 -1.75
N ILE A 15 -18.29 8.31 -2.19
CA ILE A 15 -18.32 9.56 -1.43
C ILE A 15 -19.10 9.22 -0.14
N ALA A 16 -18.42 8.58 0.80
CA ALA A 16 -18.90 8.40 2.15
C ALA A 16 -18.64 9.74 2.83
N ASN A 17 -19.73 10.48 3.05
CA ASN A 17 -19.74 11.65 3.90
C ASN A 17 -18.92 11.33 5.17
N ALA A 18 -18.03 12.22 5.63
CA ALA A 18 -17.16 11.96 6.79
C ALA A 18 -17.92 11.52 8.06
N ALA A 19 -19.22 11.82 8.12
CA ALA A 19 -20.16 11.37 9.16
C ALA A 19 -20.54 9.87 9.11
N SER A 20 -20.12 9.10 8.09
CA SER A 20 -20.52 7.70 7.89
C SER A 20 -19.37 6.68 7.91
N PHE A 21 -18.11 7.09 8.19
CA PHE A 21 -17.01 6.13 8.27
C PHE A 21 -16.87 5.53 9.67
N ASP A 22 -17.37 4.31 9.81
CA ASP A 22 -17.09 3.43 10.94
C ASP A 22 -16.34 2.18 10.42
N PRO A 23 -15.05 1.99 10.77
CA PRO A 23 -14.25 0.89 10.26
C PRO A 23 -14.82 -0.48 10.68
N GLU A 24 -15.45 -0.59 11.84
CA GLU A 24 -16.00 -1.86 12.33
C GLU A 24 -17.27 -2.24 11.56
N VAL A 25 -18.16 -1.27 11.33
CA VAL A 25 -19.37 -1.48 10.53
C VAL A 25 -19.01 -1.80 9.08
N ASN A 26 -18.04 -1.09 8.51
CA ASN A 26 -17.59 -1.32 7.14
C ASN A 26 -16.93 -2.69 6.99
N LEU A 27 -16.08 -3.09 7.94
CA LEU A 27 -15.47 -4.42 7.97
C LEU A 27 -16.53 -5.52 8.05
N ALA A 28 -17.45 -5.45 9.01
CA ALA A 28 -18.49 -6.46 9.18
C ALA A 28 -19.37 -6.61 7.92
N LYS A 29 -19.72 -5.49 7.28
CA LYS A 29 -20.51 -5.49 6.04
C LYS A 29 -19.78 -6.17 4.90
N VAL A 30 -18.50 -5.85 4.68
CA VAL A 30 -17.73 -6.47 3.59
C VAL A 30 -17.41 -7.93 3.85
N GLU A 31 -17.18 -8.32 5.12
CA GLU A 31 -17.02 -9.73 5.51
C GLU A 31 -18.27 -10.55 5.21
N GLN A 32 -19.45 -10.05 5.58
CA GLN A 32 -20.71 -10.72 5.30
C GLN A 32 -20.96 -10.86 3.79
N GLU A 33 -20.66 -9.82 3.01
CA GLU A 33 -20.84 -9.82 1.56
C GLU A 33 -19.87 -10.78 0.86
N ALA A 34 -18.59 -10.78 1.23
CA ALA A 34 -17.61 -11.73 0.74
C ALA A 34 -18.01 -13.18 1.07
N GLN A 35 -18.47 -13.44 2.29
CA GLN A 35 -18.95 -14.76 2.69
C GLN A 35 -20.15 -15.22 1.85
N ARG A 36 -21.12 -14.34 1.62
CA ARG A 36 -22.28 -14.63 0.75
C ARG A 36 -21.83 -14.98 -0.66
N LEU A 37 -20.91 -14.23 -1.24
CA LEU A 37 -20.41 -14.44 -2.60
C LEU A 37 -19.60 -15.75 -2.71
N ARG A 38 -18.79 -16.10 -1.70
CA ARG A 38 -18.13 -17.42 -1.61
C ARG A 38 -19.15 -18.56 -1.62
N THR A 39 -20.24 -18.44 -0.85
CA THR A 39 -21.32 -19.43 -0.86
C THR A 39 -22.00 -19.54 -2.23
N GLN A 40 -22.19 -18.41 -2.93
CA GLN A 40 -22.74 -18.42 -4.29
C GLN A 40 -21.81 -19.13 -5.29
N LEU A 41 -20.49 -18.88 -5.25
CA LEU A 41 -19.54 -19.56 -6.14
C LEU A 41 -19.46 -21.07 -5.90
N ARG A 42 -19.67 -21.54 -4.66
CA ARG A 42 -19.70 -22.97 -4.34
C ARG A 42 -20.96 -23.68 -4.84
N ASN A 43 -22.01 -22.94 -5.19
CA ASN A 43 -23.24 -23.49 -5.75
C ASN A 43 -23.19 -23.40 -7.28
N PRO A 44 -23.11 -24.53 -8.02
CA PRO A 44 -23.04 -24.51 -9.48
C PRO A 44 -24.20 -23.78 -10.17
N ALA A 45 -25.38 -23.71 -9.54
CA ALA A 45 -26.54 -23.00 -10.08
C ALA A 45 -26.44 -21.47 -9.95
N LEU A 46 -25.55 -20.95 -9.10
CA LEU A 46 -25.38 -19.52 -8.83
C LEU A 46 -24.00 -19.00 -9.25
N ALA A 47 -23.04 -19.90 -9.48
CA ALA A 47 -21.69 -19.55 -9.93
C ALA A 47 -21.73 -18.86 -11.30
N SER A 48 -21.08 -17.70 -11.40
CA SER A 48 -20.94 -16.95 -12.65
C SER A 48 -19.73 -16.02 -12.60
N ASP A 49 -19.25 -15.59 -13.76
CA ASP A 49 -18.17 -14.61 -13.87
C ASP A 49 -18.51 -13.30 -13.16
N LYS A 50 -19.79 -12.88 -13.20
CA LYS A 50 -20.25 -11.70 -12.47
C LYS A 50 -20.05 -11.85 -10.96
N VAL A 51 -20.39 -13.01 -10.39
CA VAL A 51 -20.18 -13.30 -8.96
C VAL A 51 -18.68 -13.31 -8.65
N LYS A 52 -17.86 -13.92 -9.51
CA LYS A 52 -16.40 -13.97 -9.37
C LYS A 52 -15.77 -12.56 -9.38
N ILE A 53 -16.16 -11.71 -10.34
CA ILE A 53 -15.72 -10.32 -10.45
C ILE A 53 -16.16 -9.51 -9.22
N THR A 54 -17.40 -9.71 -8.76
CA THR A 54 -17.92 -9.02 -7.57
C THR A 54 -17.15 -9.46 -6.32
N LEU A 55 -16.89 -10.76 -6.16
CA LEU A 55 -16.11 -11.27 -5.04
C LEU A 55 -14.69 -10.70 -5.05
N ASN A 56 -14.03 -10.65 -6.21
CA ASN A 56 -12.71 -10.05 -6.35
C ASN A 56 -12.67 -8.59 -5.82
N SER A 57 -13.64 -7.77 -6.21
CA SER A 57 -13.75 -6.39 -5.70
C SER A 57 -13.97 -6.36 -4.18
N LYS A 58 -14.81 -7.26 -3.65
CA LYS A 58 -15.09 -7.36 -2.21
C LYS A 58 -13.90 -7.87 -1.40
N LEU A 59 -13.08 -8.73 -1.96
CA LEU A 59 -11.86 -9.20 -1.32
C LEU A 59 -10.80 -8.09 -1.24
N GLN A 60 -10.64 -7.28 -2.28
CA GLN A 60 -9.78 -6.10 -2.22
C GLN A 60 -10.27 -5.11 -1.14
N GLN A 61 -11.58 -4.85 -1.10
CA GLN A 61 -12.18 -4.02 -0.06
C GLN A 61 -11.97 -4.63 1.34
N LEU A 62 -12.16 -5.95 1.49
CA LEU A 62 -11.95 -6.67 2.74
C LEU A 62 -10.50 -6.56 3.22
N GLY A 63 -9.53 -6.77 2.32
CA GLY A 63 -8.12 -6.66 2.66
C GLY A 63 -7.75 -5.27 3.18
N ASN A 64 -8.26 -4.23 2.52
CA ASN A 64 -8.08 -2.85 2.97
C ASN A 64 -8.75 -2.60 4.34
N GLN A 65 -9.99 -3.04 4.56
CA GLN A 65 -10.66 -2.84 5.85
C GLN A 65 -9.97 -3.59 6.99
N ARG A 66 -9.44 -4.79 6.72
CA ARG A 66 -8.67 -5.58 7.70
C ARG A 66 -7.34 -4.90 8.05
N SER A 67 -6.64 -4.36 7.07
CA SER A 67 -5.41 -3.60 7.33
C SER A 67 -5.70 -2.37 8.20
N PHE A 68 -6.84 -1.69 7.98
CA PHE A 68 -7.23 -0.52 8.77
C PHE A 68 -7.45 -0.81 10.25
N VAL A 69 -7.74 -2.06 10.63
CA VAL A 69 -7.97 -2.47 12.03
C VAL A 69 -6.84 -3.31 12.62
N GLY A 70 -5.71 -3.40 11.93
CA GLY A 70 -4.51 -4.10 12.39
C GLY A 70 -4.50 -5.61 12.16
N ASP A 71 -5.41 -6.14 11.34
CA ASP A 71 -5.44 -7.55 10.91
C ASP A 71 -4.63 -7.75 9.61
N SER A 72 -3.30 -7.68 9.73
CA SER A 72 -2.38 -7.80 8.59
C SER A 72 -2.48 -9.16 7.88
N ASP A 73 -2.58 -10.25 8.65
CA ASP A 73 -2.64 -11.60 8.08
C ASP A 73 -3.98 -11.82 7.35
N GLY A 74 -5.08 -11.39 7.95
CA GLY A 74 -6.38 -11.46 7.31
C GLY A 74 -6.50 -10.52 6.11
N ALA A 75 -5.75 -9.41 6.10
CA ALA A 75 -5.67 -8.50 4.95
C ALA A 75 -4.95 -9.16 3.77
N MET A 76 -3.80 -9.78 4.03
CA MET A 76 -3.04 -10.55 3.03
C MET A 76 -3.85 -11.73 2.51
N ALA A 77 -4.48 -12.51 3.40
CA ALA A 77 -5.30 -13.66 3.01
C ALA A 77 -6.43 -13.30 2.04
N ALA A 78 -7.05 -12.12 2.21
CA ALA A 78 -8.09 -11.66 1.31
C ALA A 78 -7.56 -11.39 -0.11
N PHE A 79 -6.34 -10.85 -0.22
CA PHE A 79 -5.69 -10.63 -1.51
C PHE A 79 -5.14 -11.92 -2.13
N ASP A 80 -4.60 -12.86 -1.35
CA ASP A 80 -4.18 -14.18 -1.84
C ASP A 80 -5.34 -14.94 -2.48
N GLU A 81 -6.56 -14.79 -1.92
CA GLU A 81 -7.77 -15.34 -2.51
C GLU A 81 -8.08 -14.69 -3.87
N THR A 82 -7.79 -13.41 -4.08
CA THR A 82 -8.01 -12.77 -5.40
C THR A 82 -7.11 -13.36 -6.48
N GLU A 83 -5.85 -13.64 -6.17
CA GLU A 83 -4.91 -14.26 -7.12
C GLU A 83 -5.34 -15.71 -7.43
N THR A 84 -5.77 -16.44 -6.40
CA THR A 84 -6.32 -17.80 -6.57
C THR A 84 -7.58 -17.81 -7.42
N LEU A 85 -8.52 -16.89 -7.18
CA LEU A 85 -9.77 -16.80 -7.94
C LEU A 85 -9.47 -16.62 -9.43
N HIS A 86 -8.53 -15.77 -9.80
CA HIS A 86 -8.21 -15.52 -11.21
C HIS A 86 -7.23 -16.52 -11.82
N GLU A 87 -6.89 -17.59 -11.10
CA GLU A 87 -5.85 -18.56 -11.49
C GLU A 87 -4.53 -17.87 -11.83
N ARG A 88 -4.30 -16.69 -11.23
CA ARG A 88 -3.06 -15.91 -11.35
C ARG A 88 -2.06 -16.51 -10.40
N ARG A 89 -1.66 -17.74 -10.67
CA ARG A 89 -0.42 -18.26 -10.07
C ARG A 89 0.73 -17.56 -10.76
N ASN A 90 1.69 -17.09 -9.98
CA ASN A 90 2.93 -16.60 -10.55
C ASN A 90 3.46 -17.68 -11.51
N ALA A 91 3.71 -17.29 -12.76
CA ALA A 91 4.38 -18.18 -13.69
C ALA A 91 5.70 -18.63 -13.04
N ALA A 92 6.08 -19.89 -13.23
CA ALA A 92 7.37 -20.36 -12.75
C ALA A 92 8.46 -19.40 -13.25
N ALA A 93 9.36 -19.00 -12.37
CA ALA A 93 10.51 -18.20 -12.75
C ALA A 93 11.28 -18.93 -13.86
N ASP A 94 11.58 -18.23 -14.95
CA ASP A 94 12.38 -18.84 -16.01
C ASP A 94 13.86 -18.93 -15.62
N ALA A 95 14.63 -19.73 -16.36
CA ALA A 95 16.05 -19.93 -16.09
C ALA A 95 16.87 -18.61 -16.14
N GLY A 96 16.41 -17.62 -16.90
CA GLY A 96 17.03 -16.30 -16.98
C GLY A 96 16.82 -15.48 -15.72
N GLU A 97 15.65 -15.53 -15.10
CA GLU A 97 15.41 -14.87 -13.81
C GLU A 97 16.27 -15.46 -12.69
N SER A 98 16.36 -16.79 -12.59
CA SER A 98 17.21 -17.45 -11.60
C SER A 98 18.69 -17.07 -11.79
N ALA A 99 19.19 -17.06 -13.03
CA ALA A 99 20.56 -16.65 -13.31
C ALA A 99 20.85 -15.17 -12.94
N ARG A 100 19.87 -14.27 -13.17
CA ARG A 100 19.97 -12.86 -12.77
C ARG A 100 20.01 -12.72 -11.25
N LEU A 101 19.17 -13.46 -10.53
CA LEU A 101 19.18 -13.48 -9.07
C LEU A 101 20.54 -13.92 -8.52
N GLU A 102 21.08 -15.04 -9.02
CA GLU A 102 22.37 -15.59 -8.59
C GLU A 102 23.55 -14.64 -8.90
N ALA A 103 23.48 -13.90 -10.00
CA ALA A 103 24.52 -12.94 -10.38
C ALA A 103 24.43 -11.60 -9.63
N ALA A 104 23.29 -11.27 -9.04
CA ALA A 104 23.06 -9.98 -8.40
C ALA A 104 23.61 -9.93 -6.97
N LYS A 105 23.99 -8.73 -6.54
CA LYS A 105 24.42 -8.45 -5.18
C LYS A 105 23.34 -7.70 -4.41
N ALA A 106 22.99 -8.18 -3.23
CA ALA A 106 22.11 -7.47 -2.31
C ALA A 106 22.76 -6.18 -1.78
N GLU A 107 22.02 -5.07 -1.84
CA GLU A 107 22.34 -3.80 -1.19
C GLU A 107 21.17 -3.40 -0.27
N ASP A 108 21.44 -2.63 0.78
CA ASP A 108 20.39 -2.02 1.61
C ASP A 108 19.47 -1.14 0.73
N ALA A 109 18.16 -1.40 0.78
CA ALA A 109 17.21 -0.80 -0.14
C ALA A 109 17.15 0.73 -0.01
N ILE A 110 17.11 1.27 1.22
CA ILE A 110 17.02 2.71 1.44
C ILE A 110 18.29 3.39 0.93
N SER A 111 19.46 2.88 1.29
CA SER A 111 20.75 3.45 0.88
C SER A 111 20.90 3.47 -0.64
N ALA A 112 20.52 2.38 -1.31
CA ALA A 112 20.52 2.28 -2.77
C ALA A 112 19.54 3.26 -3.41
N ILE A 113 18.29 3.33 -2.95
CA ILE A 113 17.29 4.25 -3.49
C ILE A 113 17.72 5.70 -3.29
N VAL A 114 18.25 6.06 -2.12
CA VAL A 114 18.74 7.42 -1.82
C VAL A 114 19.89 7.78 -2.76
N ARG A 115 20.81 6.84 -3.04
CA ARG A 115 21.90 7.04 -4.01
C ARG A 115 21.36 7.38 -5.39
N GLU A 116 20.39 6.62 -5.90
CA GLU A 116 19.80 6.90 -7.20
C GLU A 116 18.98 8.20 -7.17
N ALA A 117 18.15 8.41 -6.15
CA ALA A 117 17.29 9.58 -5.98
C ALA A 117 18.03 10.93 -5.91
N ALA A 118 19.35 10.92 -5.66
CA ALA A 118 20.18 12.13 -5.76
C ALA A 118 20.20 12.71 -7.18
N ASN A 119 20.07 11.87 -8.20
CA ASN A 119 20.11 12.25 -9.62
C ASN A 119 18.71 12.49 -10.23
N HIS A 120 17.65 12.27 -9.46
CA HIS A 120 16.27 12.43 -9.91
C HIS A 120 15.58 13.57 -9.17
N ARG A 121 14.54 14.11 -9.80
CA ARG A 121 13.62 15.06 -9.17
C ARG A 121 12.28 14.45 -8.80
N ILE A 122 11.95 13.30 -9.37
CA ILE A 122 10.73 12.57 -9.10
C ILE A 122 11.12 11.18 -8.64
N VAL A 123 10.68 10.81 -7.45
CA VAL A 123 10.73 9.42 -6.96
C VAL A 123 9.31 8.93 -6.83
N ILE A 124 9.01 7.80 -7.46
CA ILE A 124 7.70 7.15 -7.40
C ILE A 124 7.89 5.78 -6.78
N LEU A 125 7.30 5.58 -5.60
CA LEU A 125 7.30 4.28 -4.91
C LEU A 125 5.87 3.75 -4.96
N ASN A 126 5.70 2.50 -5.41
CA ASN A 126 4.38 1.89 -5.38
C ASN A 126 4.11 1.20 -4.04
N GLU A 127 2.93 0.60 -3.92
CA GLU A 127 2.54 -0.19 -2.77
C GLU A 127 1.37 -1.13 -3.09
N ALA A 128 1.22 -2.15 -2.25
CA ALA A 128 0.00 -2.92 -2.14
C ALA A 128 -0.85 -2.35 -0.99
N HIS A 129 -2.05 -1.84 -1.29
CA HIS A 129 -2.87 -1.06 -0.34
C HIS A 129 -3.22 -1.80 0.97
N HIS A 130 -3.19 -3.13 0.93
CA HIS A 130 -3.51 -4.01 2.06
C HIS A 130 -2.28 -4.39 2.90
N VAL A 131 -1.08 -3.86 2.60
CA VAL A 131 0.18 -4.22 3.24
C VAL A 131 0.78 -2.99 3.95
N PRO A 132 0.42 -2.75 5.23
CA PRO A 132 0.92 -1.60 6.01
C PRO A 132 2.45 -1.51 6.15
N LEU A 133 3.17 -2.64 6.02
CA LEU A 133 4.63 -2.68 5.99
C LEU A 133 5.21 -1.73 4.93
N HIS A 134 4.58 -1.63 3.76
CA HIS A 134 5.03 -0.73 2.69
C HIS A 134 5.00 0.74 3.12
N ARG A 135 4.05 1.11 3.97
CA ARG A 135 3.91 2.46 4.53
C ARG A 135 5.02 2.77 5.53
N ALA A 136 5.38 1.79 6.36
CA ALA A 136 6.50 1.91 7.28
C ALA A 136 7.83 2.09 6.52
N PHE A 137 8.03 1.35 5.42
CA PHE A 137 9.17 1.54 4.54
C PHE A 137 9.17 2.91 3.88
N ALA A 138 8.03 3.34 3.31
CA ALA A 138 7.88 4.66 2.68
C ALA A 138 8.15 5.80 3.68
N MET A 139 7.73 5.67 4.93
CA MET A 139 8.02 6.64 6.01
C MET A 139 9.52 6.77 6.24
N ARG A 140 10.26 5.66 6.33
CA ARG A 140 11.73 5.70 6.45
C ARG A 140 12.39 6.32 5.23
N LEU A 141 11.96 5.92 4.03
CA LEU A 141 12.49 6.48 2.78
C LEU A 141 12.24 7.99 2.69
N ALA A 142 11.05 8.46 3.06
CA ALA A 142 10.71 9.88 3.06
C ALA A 142 11.68 10.70 3.92
N ARG A 143 11.99 10.26 5.14
CA ARG A 143 12.98 10.94 6.01
C ARG A 143 14.35 11.08 5.35
N GLU A 144 14.79 10.08 4.58
CA GLU A 144 16.06 10.16 3.86
C GLU A 144 15.97 11.03 2.59
N LEU A 145 14.87 10.96 1.85
CA LEU A 145 14.63 11.83 0.69
C LEU A 145 14.57 13.31 1.11
N ARG A 146 14.07 13.63 2.30
CA ARG A 146 14.08 15.02 2.83
C ARG A 146 15.48 15.60 2.92
N LYS A 147 16.45 14.80 3.33
CA LYS A 147 17.87 15.20 3.38
C LYS A 147 18.44 15.51 2.00
N LEU A 148 17.87 14.95 0.94
CA LEU A 148 18.21 15.22 -0.47
C LEU A 148 17.42 16.39 -1.10
N GLY A 149 16.65 17.13 -0.32
CA GLY A 149 15.89 18.31 -0.78
C GLY A 149 14.55 17.98 -1.45
N TYR A 150 14.06 16.74 -1.37
CA TYR A 150 12.66 16.44 -1.71
C TYR A 150 11.74 17.22 -0.76
N THR A 151 10.73 17.92 -1.27
CA THR A 151 9.87 18.81 -0.46
C THR A 151 8.39 18.56 -0.64
N TRP A 152 7.99 17.89 -1.73
CA TRP A 152 6.60 17.60 -2.04
C TRP A 152 6.30 16.11 -1.86
N LEU A 153 5.25 15.79 -1.12
CA LEU A 153 4.75 14.41 -0.96
C LEU A 153 3.34 14.32 -1.53
N ALA A 154 3.20 13.53 -2.59
CA ALA A 154 1.93 13.20 -3.22
C ALA A 154 1.58 11.75 -2.88
N CYS A 155 0.32 11.46 -2.54
CA CYS A 155 -0.11 10.12 -2.14
C CYS A 155 -1.47 9.75 -2.75
N GLU A 156 -1.58 8.55 -3.32
CA GLU A 156 -2.83 7.91 -3.78
C GLU A 156 -3.71 7.63 -2.57
N THR A 157 -4.37 8.65 -2.05
CA THR A 157 -5.32 8.52 -0.95
C THR A 157 -6.07 9.81 -0.71
N PHE A 158 -5.46 10.97 -0.99
CA PHE A 158 -6.00 12.23 -0.53
C PHE A 158 -7.32 12.57 -1.24
N GLU A 159 -8.36 12.87 -0.47
CA GLU A 159 -9.66 13.33 -0.96
C GLU A 159 -9.65 14.86 -1.14
N ASN A 160 -8.80 15.54 -0.39
CA ASN A 160 -8.59 16.99 -0.38
C ASN A 160 -7.17 17.28 0.12
N THR A 161 -6.77 18.55 0.23
CA THR A 161 -5.51 18.88 0.90
C THR A 161 -5.57 18.36 2.35
N PRO A 162 -4.73 17.39 2.75
CA PRO A 162 -4.83 16.75 4.05
C PRO A 162 -4.41 17.71 5.16
N LEU A 163 -4.74 17.37 6.43
CA LEU A 163 -4.30 18.09 7.63
C LEU A 163 -4.82 19.54 7.77
N ARG A 164 -5.76 20.01 6.93
CA ARG A 164 -6.30 21.38 7.02
C ARG A 164 -6.97 21.69 8.37
N LYS A 165 -7.46 20.65 9.06
CA LYS A 165 -8.05 20.78 10.40
C LYS A 165 -7.00 20.84 11.53
N GLY A 166 -5.71 20.79 11.22
CA GLY A 166 -4.61 20.70 12.18
C GLY A 166 -4.30 19.28 12.67
N TYR A 167 -5.00 18.28 12.14
CA TYR A 167 -4.78 16.85 12.41
C TYR A 167 -5.22 16.04 11.18
N LEU A 168 -4.78 14.77 11.11
CA LEU A 168 -5.16 13.87 10.02
C LEU A 168 -6.55 13.32 10.29
N ALA A 169 -7.55 13.75 9.52
CA ALA A 169 -8.92 13.30 9.67
C ALA A 169 -9.20 12.06 8.81
N LEU A 170 -10.16 11.24 9.23
CA LEU A 170 -10.67 10.10 8.44
C LEU A 170 -11.26 10.53 7.08
N SER A 171 -11.60 11.82 6.95
CA SER A 171 -12.06 12.46 5.72
C SER A 171 -10.96 12.91 4.76
N ASP A 172 -9.70 12.89 5.20
CA ASP A 172 -8.59 13.40 4.39
C ASP A 172 -8.18 12.39 3.31
N GLY A 173 -8.51 11.11 3.48
CA GLY A 173 -8.21 10.07 2.50
C GLY A 173 -8.83 8.72 2.80
N TYR A 174 -9.05 7.89 1.78
CA TYR A 174 -9.56 6.52 1.96
C TYR A 174 -8.51 5.58 2.57
N TYR A 175 -7.32 5.50 1.97
CA TYR A 175 -6.24 4.62 2.43
C TYR A 175 -5.49 5.17 3.65
N SER A 176 -5.44 6.50 3.81
CA SER A 176 -4.83 7.15 4.98
C SER A 176 -5.57 6.91 6.29
N ARG A 177 -6.69 6.18 6.27
CA ARG A 177 -7.39 5.68 7.47
C ARG A 177 -6.64 4.53 8.13
N GLU A 178 -5.77 3.86 7.38
CA GLU A 178 -4.88 2.83 7.90
C GLU A 178 -3.86 3.46 8.88
N PRO A 179 -3.68 2.91 10.10
CA PRO A 179 -2.81 3.50 11.11
C PRO A 179 -1.34 3.73 10.67
N ALA A 180 -0.69 2.79 10.00
CA ALA A 180 0.70 2.96 9.56
C ALA A 180 0.84 4.05 8.50
N PHE A 181 -0.11 4.16 7.56
CA PHE A 181 -0.16 5.26 6.59
C PHE A 181 -0.45 6.59 7.29
N GLY A 182 -1.37 6.61 8.25
CA GLY A 182 -1.64 7.79 9.05
C GLY A 182 -0.41 8.27 9.83
N ASN A 183 0.38 7.34 10.38
CA ASN A 183 1.66 7.65 11.04
C ASN A 183 2.69 8.18 10.04
N PHE A 184 2.82 7.58 8.85
CA PHE A 184 3.68 8.09 7.78
C PHE A 184 3.34 9.55 7.44
N LEU A 185 2.05 9.88 7.25
CA LEU A 185 1.64 11.23 6.90
C LEU A 185 1.87 12.25 8.03
N ARG A 186 1.67 11.86 9.30
CA ARG A 186 1.99 12.71 10.44
C ARG A 186 3.50 12.95 10.56
N ASP A 187 4.30 11.92 10.33
CA ASP A 187 5.76 12.01 10.32
C ASP A 187 6.25 12.95 9.21
N ALA A 188 5.73 12.79 7.99
CA ALA A 188 6.05 13.67 6.87
C ALA A 188 5.62 15.13 7.15
N ALA A 189 4.45 15.35 7.74
CA ALA A 189 4.02 16.70 8.11
C ALA A 189 4.92 17.33 9.18
N ALA A 190 5.35 16.55 10.18
CA ALA A 190 6.28 17.01 11.21
C ALA A 190 7.66 17.36 10.63
N ASP A 191 8.09 16.67 9.57
CA ASP A 191 9.34 16.93 8.84
C ASP A 191 9.21 18.00 7.73
N GLY A 192 8.07 18.70 7.68
CA GLY A 192 7.83 19.86 6.82
C GLY A 192 7.58 19.53 5.35
N TRP A 193 7.10 18.33 5.03
CA TRP A 193 6.66 18.00 3.67
C TRP A 193 5.43 18.81 3.25
N LYS A 194 5.40 19.25 1.99
CA LYS A 194 4.21 19.82 1.35
C LYS A 194 3.35 18.68 0.79
N LEU A 195 2.24 18.39 1.46
CA LEU A 195 1.33 17.33 1.06
C LEU A 195 0.38 17.80 -0.05
N VAL A 196 0.24 17.00 -1.11
CA VAL A 196 -0.58 17.37 -2.28
C VAL A 196 -1.44 16.22 -2.78
N GLN A 197 -2.73 16.52 -2.99
CA GLN A 197 -3.71 15.63 -3.58
C GLN A 197 -3.62 15.65 -5.10
N TYR A 198 -3.80 14.51 -5.77
CA TYR A 198 -3.69 14.43 -7.23
C TYR A 198 -4.81 13.63 -7.94
N GLU A 199 -5.68 12.92 -7.24
CA GLU A 199 -6.83 12.20 -7.84
C GLU A 199 -7.74 13.14 -8.66
N PRO A 200 -8.13 12.76 -9.89
CA PRO A 200 -8.98 13.57 -10.76
C PRO A 200 -10.47 13.20 -10.60
N PHE A 201 -11.01 13.27 -9.38
CA PHE A 201 -12.36 12.77 -9.05
C PHE A 201 -13.48 13.28 -9.97
N ASP A 202 -13.37 14.51 -10.48
CA ASP A 202 -14.38 15.16 -11.32
C ASP A 202 -14.21 14.94 -12.84
N GLU A 203 -13.19 14.18 -13.26
CA GLU A 203 -12.80 14.07 -14.69
C GLU A 203 -12.98 12.66 -15.29
N ILE A 204 -13.49 11.69 -14.52
CA ILE A 204 -13.61 10.29 -14.97
C ILE A 204 -15.02 10.04 -15.52
N THR A 205 -15.15 9.97 -16.85
CA THR A 205 -16.44 9.80 -17.57
C THR A 205 -16.41 8.69 -18.63
N GLY A 206 -15.36 7.88 -18.69
CA GLY A 206 -15.18 6.82 -19.71
C GLY A 206 -16.23 5.70 -19.65
N GLU A 207 -16.63 5.19 -20.81
CA GLU A 207 -17.64 4.11 -20.92
C GLU A 207 -17.07 2.73 -20.62
N THR A 208 -15.76 2.55 -20.78
CA THR A 208 -15.04 1.29 -20.54
C THR A 208 -13.98 1.45 -19.46
N ASP A 209 -13.65 0.36 -18.77
CA ASP A 209 -12.59 0.33 -17.75
C ASP A 209 -11.24 0.86 -18.28
N ALA A 210 -10.89 0.50 -19.53
CA ALA A 210 -9.65 0.96 -20.14
C ALA A 210 -9.62 2.49 -20.30
N GLN A 211 -10.73 3.09 -20.73
CA GLN A 211 -10.88 4.55 -20.83
C GLN A 211 -10.87 5.23 -19.46
N GLN A 212 -11.55 4.65 -18.46
CA GLN A 212 -11.56 5.21 -17.10
C GLN A 212 -10.16 5.21 -16.48
N ILE A 213 -9.40 4.12 -16.63
CA ILE A 213 -8.02 4.06 -16.17
C ILE A 213 -7.15 5.09 -16.90
N ASP A 214 -7.30 5.23 -18.22
CA ASP A 214 -6.52 6.20 -18.98
C ASP A 214 -6.81 7.65 -18.57
N GLN A 215 -8.10 7.99 -18.41
CA GLN A 215 -8.54 9.30 -17.93
C GLN A 215 -8.04 9.59 -16.51
N ARG A 216 -8.12 8.60 -15.61
CA ARG A 216 -7.61 8.68 -14.24
C ARG A 216 -6.12 8.96 -14.25
N ASP A 217 -5.30 8.08 -14.82
CA ASP A 217 -3.84 8.20 -14.79
C ASP A 217 -3.36 9.48 -15.49
N SER A 218 -4.06 9.92 -16.53
CA SER A 218 -3.79 11.20 -17.19
C SER A 218 -4.14 12.41 -16.32
N GLY A 219 -5.30 12.37 -15.66
CA GLY A 219 -5.73 13.41 -14.72
C GLY A 219 -4.83 13.51 -13.49
N GLU A 220 -4.37 12.38 -12.97
CA GLU A 220 -3.37 12.31 -11.90
C GLU A 220 -2.07 13.00 -12.30
N ALA A 221 -1.51 12.65 -13.46
CA ALA A 221 -0.30 13.28 -14.00
C ALA A 221 -0.48 14.79 -14.21
N ARG A 222 -1.60 15.23 -14.81
CA ARG A 222 -1.92 16.66 -14.98
C ARG A 222 -2.00 17.40 -13.66
N ASN A 223 -2.63 16.80 -12.65
CA ASN A 223 -2.74 17.40 -11.32
C ASN A 223 -1.37 17.55 -10.65
N LEU A 224 -0.49 16.54 -10.79
CA LEU A 224 0.88 16.59 -10.27
C LEU A 224 1.69 17.72 -10.93
N VAL A 225 1.62 17.86 -12.26
CA VAL A 225 2.23 18.97 -13.01
C VAL A 225 1.73 20.30 -12.47
N LYS A 226 0.41 20.52 -12.52
CA LYS A 226 -0.23 21.79 -12.14
C LYS A 226 0.07 22.23 -10.71
N ARG A 227 0.10 21.27 -9.77
CA ARG A 227 0.15 21.56 -8.33
C ARG A 227 1.56 21.53 -7.76
N ILE A 228 2.51 20.89 -8.44
CA ILE A 228 3.90 20.80 -8.01
C ILE A 228 4.81 21.55 -8.98
N PHE A 229 4.92 21.07 -10.22
CA PHE A 229 5.97 21.47 -11.15
C PHE A 229 5.71 22.83 -11.81
N ASP A 230 4.44 23.21 -12.01
CA ASP A 230 4.08 24.57 -12.45
C ASP A 230 4.29 25.61 -11.34
N GLN A 231 4.19 25.18 -10.08
CA GLN A 231 4.39 26.06 -8.92
C GLN A 231 5.88 26.24 -8.61
N ASP A 232 6.67 25.18 -8.82
CA ASP A 232 8.10 25.16 -8.61
C ASP A 232 8.76 24.27 -9.68
N PRO A 233 9.27 24.86 -10.77
CA PRO A 233 9.94 24.13 -11.83
C PRO A 233 11.22 23.42 -11.39
N ASN A 234 11.72 23.62 -10.16
CA ASN A 234 12.86 22.92 -9.56
C ASN A 234 12.45 21.95 -8.45
N ALA A 235 11.15 21.77 -8.19
CA ALA A 235 10.64 20.89 -7.15
C ALA A 235 11.23 19.48 -7.27
N LYS A 236 11.51 18.89 -6.09
CA LYS A 236 11.76 17.47 -5.92
C LYS A 236 10.58 16.83 -5.19
N ALA A 237 9.95 15.84 -5.81
CA ALA A 237 8.69 15.24 -5.36
C ALA A 237 8.85 13.74 -5.09
N PHE A 238 8.32 13.29 -3.95
CA PHE A 238 8.09 11.90 -3.64
C PHE A 238 6.61 11.59 -3.88
N ILE A 239 6.32 10.66 -4.77
CA ILE A 239 4.97 10.29 -5.20
C ILE A 239 4.73 8.85 -4.79
N TYR A 240 3.65 8.62 -4.04
CA TYR A 240 3.36 7.33 -3.45
C TYR A 240 2.05 6.78 -3.99
N VAL A 241 2.10 5.61 -4.65
CA VAL A 241 1.04 5.13 -5.53
C VAL A 241 0.72 3.65 -5.31
N GLY A 242 -0.44 3.21 -5.76
CA GLY A 242 -0.84 1.81 -5.83
C GLY A 242 -0.21 1.12 -7.04
N TYR A 243 0.34 -0.07 -6.83
CA TYR A 243 0.69 -1.05 -7.87
C TYR A 243 1.31 -0.46 -9.16
N SER A 244 0.51 -0.42 -10.24
CA SER A 244 0.96 -0.18 -11.61
C SER A 244 1.12 1.29 -11.96
N HIS A 245 0.62 2.23 -11.15
CA HIS A 245 0.72 3.67 -11.45
C HIS A 245 2.18 4.12 -11.64
N ALA A 246 3.14 3.43 -11.02
CA ALA A 246 4.57 3.73 -11.13
C ALA A 246 5.22 3.24 -12.44
N GLN A 247 4.53 2.47 -13.29
CA GLN A 247 5.15 1.88 -14.48
C GLN A 247 5.48 2.92 -15.56
N LYS A 248 6.66 2.78 -16.17
CA LYS A 248 7.18 3.66 -17.23
C LYS A 248 6.76 3.29 -18.64
N VAL A 249 6.23 2.09 -18.85
CA VAL A 249 5.87 1.60 -20.19
C VAL A 249 4.36 1.67 -20.44
N PRO A 250 3.92 1.95 -21.68
CA PRO A 250 2.51 1.89 -22.03
C PRO A 250 1.93 0.49 -21.85
N ARG A 251 0.61 0.42 -21.60
CA ARG A 251 -0.14 -0.84 -21.62
C ARG A 251 -0.33 -1.27 -23.08
N VAL A 252 0.37 -2.30 -23.53
CA VAL A 252 0.26 -2.83 -24.90
C VAL A 252 -0.75 -3.99 -24.94
N GLY A 253 -1.54 -4.09 -26.02
CA GLY A 253 -2.51 -5.18 -26.27
C GLY A 253 -3.97 -4.78 -26.04
N ASP A 254 -4.81 -5.73 -25.58
CA ASP A 254 -6.27 -5.58 -25.39
C ASP A 254 -6.68 -4.53 -24.33
N SER A 255 -5.72 -3.82 -23.74
CA SER A 255 -5.91 -2.83 -22.66
C SER A 255 -6.02 -1.38 -23.15
N GLY A 256 -6.30 -1.17 -24.45
CA GLY A 256 -6.59 0.15 -25.01
C GLY A 256 -5.38 1.07 -25.24
N GLY A 257 -4.14 0.58 -25.13
CA GLY A 257 -2.94 1.34 -25.52
C GLY A 257 -2.53 2.48 -24.58
N GLY A 258 -3.23 2.68 -23.46
CA GLY A 258 -2.99 3.81 -22.55
C GLY A 258 -1.75 3.63 -21.66
N ALA A 259 -1.17 4.74 -21.20
CA ALA A 259 0.02 4.75 -20.35
C ALA A 259 -0.33 4.93 -18.86
N TRP A 260 0.45 4.32 -17.97
CA TRP A 260 0.28 4.52 -16.52
C TRP A 260 0.72 5.92 -16.09
N MET A 261 0.28 6.37 -14.92
CA MET A 261 0.52 7.72 -14.39
C MET A 261 2.00 8.15 -14.47
N ALA A 262 2.96 7.30 -14.10
CA ALA A 262 4.38 7.64 -14.16
C ALA A 262 4.90 7.93 -15.57
N ALA A 263 4.48 7.13 -16.55
CA ALA A 263 4.81 7.36 -17.96
C ALA A 263 4.20 8.67 -18.49
N GLN A 264 2.95 8.96 -18.12
CA GLN A 264 2.29 10.23 -18.48
C GLN A 264 2.97 11.44 -17.82
N LEU A 265 3.34 11.33 -16.54
CA LEU A 265 4.04 12.38 -15.81
C LEU A 265 5.43 12.66 -16.40
N SER A 266 6.18 11.61 -16.73
CA SER A 266 7.48 11.73 -17.42
C SER A 266 7.31 12.49 -18.73
N HIS A 267 6.33 12.09 -19.56
CA HIS A 267 6.04 12.77 -20.83
C HIS A 267 5.68 14.25 -20.65
N MET A 268 4.82 14.59 -19.68
CA MET A 268 4.35 15.97 -19.46
C MET A 268 5.42 16.89 -18.86
N THR A 269 6.32 16.35 -18.04
CA THR A 269 7.36 17.14 -17.34
C THR A 269 8.70 17.16 -18.07
N GLY A 270 8.96 16.18 -18.94
CA GLY A 270 10.29 15.92 -19.50
C GLY A 270 11.31 15.43 -18.47
N LEU A 271 10.88 15.06 -17.26
CA LEU A 271 11.73 14.56 -16.19
C LEU A 271 11.69 13.03 -16.14
N GLU A 272 12.85 12.40 -16.01
CA GLU A 272 12.92 10.95 -15.80
C GLU A 272 12.65 10.60 -14.32
N PRO A 273 11.54 9.95 -13.97
CA PRO A 273 11.28 9.55 -12.60
C PRO A 273 12.14 8.33 -12.22
N LEU A 274 12.53 8.24 -10.94
CA LEU A 274 12.99 6.98 -10.34
C LEU A 274 11.76 6.21 -9.84
N THR A 275 11.49 5.04 -10.41
CA THR A 275 10.30 4.21 -10.18
C THR A 275 10.67 2.92 -9.46
N ILE A 276 10.00 2.67 -8.34
CA ILE A 276 10.38 1.61 -7.41
C ILE A 276 9.17 0.73 -7.11
N ASP A 277 9.31 -0.57 -7.37
CA ASP A 277 8.36 -1.58 -6.93
C ASP A 277 8.68 -2.08 -5.52
N GLN A 278 7.66 -2.37 -4.72
CA GLN A 278 7.77 -3.14 -3.49
C GLN A 278 6.64 -4.16 -3.33
N THR A 279 5.90 -4.49 -4.40
CA THR A 279 4.65 -5.27 -4.31
C THR A 279 4.74 -6.70 -4.80
N ILE A 280 5.86 -7.10 -5.41
CA ILE A 280 6.07 -8.45 -5.93
C ILE A 280 6.86 -9.32 -4.95
N MET A 281 7.93 -8.77 -4.36
CA MET A 281 8.90 -9.52 -3.55
C MET A 281 8.65 -9.31 -2.05
N MET A 282 7.53 -9.83 -1.57
CA MET A 282 7.09 -9.73 -0.17
C MET A 282 6.55 -11.08 0.34
N GLU A 283 6.44 -11.19 1.66
CA GLU A 283 5.85 -12.35 2.33
C GLU A 283 4.33 -12.39 2.16
N HIS A 284 3.79 -13.58 1.94
CA HIS A 284 2.35 -13.86 1.91
C HIS A 284 1.98 -14.84 3.03
N VAL A 285 0.70 -14.89 3.40
CA VAL A 285 0.23 -15.88 4.40
C VAL A 285 0.20 -17.28 3.81
N ASP A 286 -0.11 -17.40 2.52
CA ASP A 286 0.08 -18.61 1.73
C ASP A 286 1.39 -18.48 0.94
N GLN A 287 2.39 -19.30 1.27
CA GLN A 287 3.67 -19.31 0.54
C GLN A 287 3.49 -19.64 -0.95
N ALA A 288 2.41 -20.33 -1.35
CA ALA A 288 2.12 -20.59 -2.75
C ALA A 288 1.69 -19.33 -3.54
N ALA A 289 1.32 -18.25 -2.85
CA ALA A 289 1.01 -16.95 -3.45
C ALA A 289 2.25 -16.07 -3.67
N GLU A 290 3.38 -16.41 -3.02
CA GLU A 290 4.63 -15.65 -3.15
C GLU A 290 5.21 -15.74 -4.56
N TYR A 291 6.01 -14.74 -4.94
CA TYR A 291 6.77 -14.81 -6.18
C TYR A 291 7.76 -15.98 -6.12
N PRO A 292 7.92 -16.80 -7.18
CA PRO A 292 8.71 -18.04 -7.11
C PRO A 292 10.17 -17.84 -6.68
N LEU A 293 10.74 -16.67 -6.95
CA LEU A 293 12.10 -16.32 -6.54
C LEU A 293 12.20 -15.65 -5.16
N TYR A 294 11.09 -15.31 -4.52
CA TYR A 294 11.08 -14.58 -3.26
C TYR A 294 11.87 -15.30 -2.17
N ALA A 295 11.61 -16.60 -1.96
CA ALA A 295 12.30 -17.39 -0.94
C ALA A 295 13.82 -17.46 -1.18
N ALA A 296 14.26 -17.56 -2.43
CA ALA A 296 15.67 -17.53 -2.77
C ALA A 296 16.28 -16.14 -2.56
N ALA A 297 15.56 -15.09 -2.93
CA ALA A 297 16.04 -13.71 -2.86
C ALA A 297 16.22 -13.19 -1.43
N VAL A 298 15.41 -13.66 -0.47
CA VAL A 298 15.60 -13.31 0.95
C VAL A 298 16.74 -14.10 1.62
N GLY A 299 17.29 -15.13 0.97
CA GLY A 299 18.52 -15.80 1.43
C GLY A 299 18.44 -16.51 2.79
N GLY A 300 17.24 -16.92 3.23
CA GLY A 300 17.02 -17.59 4.53
C GLY A 300 16.83 -16.63 5.72
N ALA A 301 16.89 -17.15 6.96
CA ALA A 301 16.47 -16.43 8.18
C ALA A 301 17.38 -15.26 8.63
N GLY A 302 18.46 -14.96 7.89
CA GLY A 302 19.45 -13.94 8.26
C GLY A 302 19.13 -12.52 7.77
N GLN A 303 18.33 -12.36 6.72
CA GLN A 303 18.00 -11.05 6.16
C GLN A 303 16.96 -10.35 7.03
N THR A 304 17.32 -9.22 7.64
CA THR A 304 16.47 -8.50 8.61
C THR A 304 16.09 -7.09 8.16
N THR A 305 16.68 -6.62 7.06
CA THR A 305 16.38 -5.32 6.43
C THR A 305 15.90 -5.51 4.99
N PRO A 306 15.11 -4.58 4.44
CA PRO A 306 14.75 -4.59 3.03
C PRO A 306 15.99 -4.40 2.14
N ILE A 307 16.06 -5.15 1.05
CA ILE A 307 17.17 -5.10 0.09
C ILE A 307 16.69 -4.77 -1.32
N VAL A 308 17.63 -4.35 -2.15
CA VAL A 308 17.49 -4.34 -3.61
C VAL A 308 18.64 -5.17 -4.20
N LEU A 309 18.44 -5.70 -5.40
CA LEU A 309 19.43 -6.54 -6.06
C LEU A 309 20.12 -5.76 -7.17
N ARG A 310 21.44 -5.56 -7.04
CA ARG A 310 22.26 -4.86 -8.03
C ARG A 310 22.95 -5.86 -8.95
N ALA A 311 22.68 -5.74 -10.24
CA ALA A 311 23.27 -6.59 -11.28
C ALA A 311 24.76 -6.25 -11.50
N PRO A 312 25.55 -7.18 -12.10
CA PRO A 312 26.96 -6.93 -12.43
C PRO A 312 27.21 -5.73 -13.35
N ASP A 313 26.23 -5.37 -14.19
CA ASP A 313 26.31 -4.20 -15.07
C ASP A 313 26.03 -2.86 -14.35
N GLY A 314 25.75 -2.91 -13.05
CA GLY A 314 25.53 -1.75 -12.20
C GLY A 314 24.07 -1.32 -12.07
N ARG A 315 23.15 -1.85 -12.90
CA ARG A 315 21.70 -1.60 -12.82
C ARG A 315 21.06 -2.42 -11.68
N TYR A 316 19.80 -2.13 -11.38
CA TYR A 316 19.03 -2.91 -10.42
C TYR A 316 18.12 -3.92 -11.11
N GLU A 317 18.00 -5.08 -10.49
CA GLU A 317 17.10 -6.13 -10.95
C GLU A 317 15.67 -5.84 -10.51
N VAL A 318 14.74 -6.14 -11.42
CA VAL A 318 13.30 -6.14 -11.19
C VAL A 318 12.78 -7.46 -11.74
N PHE A 319 11.99 -8.18 -10.96
CA PHE A 319 11.46 -9.49 -11.32
C PHE A 319 9.95 -9.44 -11.56
N GLY A 320 9.44 -10.43 -12.29
CA GLY A 320 8.01 -10.58 -12.55
C GLY A 320 7.44 -9.50 -13.48
N ARG A 321 6.16 -9.20 -13.29
CA ARG A 321 5.37 -8.37 -14.22
C ARG A 321 5.84 -6.92 -14.39
N TYR A 322 6.73 -6.43 -13.52
CA TYR A 322 7.29 -5.08 -13.61
C TYR A 322 8.69 -5.03 -14.21
N ARG A 323 9.23 -6.17 -14.65
CA ARG A 323 10.50 -6.22 -15.37
C ARG A 323 10.42 -5.29 -16.59
N LEU A 324 11.43 -4.43 -16.74
CA LEU A 324 11.55 -3.39 -17.78
C LEU A 324 10.55 -2.22 -17.67
N SER A 325 9.68 -2.19 -16.66
CA SER A 325 8.75 -1.07 -16.44
C SER A 325 8.99 -0.27 -15.16
N MET A 326 9.86 -0.76 -14.27
CA MET A 326 10.34 -0.07 -13.07
C MET A 326 11.87 -0.09 -13.03
N ASP A 327 12.48 0.84 -12.27
CA ASP A 327 13.95 0.95 -12.16
C ASP A 327 14.53 0.09 -11.04
N MET A 328 13.80 -0.06 -9.93
CA MET A 328 14.24 -0.79 -8.74
C MET A 328 13.10 -1.61 -8.16
N GLN A 329 13.44 -2.69 -7.45
CA GLN A 329 12.48 -3.53 -6.73
C GLN A 329 12.99 -3.83 -5.32
N VAL A 330 12.21 -3.43 -4.32
CA VAL A 330 12.46 -3.72 -2.92
C VAL A 330 11.98 -5.13 -2.61
N ILE A 331 12.87 -5.91 -1.99
CA ILE A 331 12.57 -7.21 -1.41
C ILE A 331 12.48 -7.02 0.09
N HIS A 332 11.29 -7.23 0.65
CA HIS A 332 11.06 -7.19 2.09
C HIS A 332 11.41 -8.54 2.69
N PRO A 333 12.14 -8.63 3.82
CA PRO A 333 12.39 -9.89 4.48
C PRO A 333 11.13 -10.44 5.16
N ARG A 334 11.19 -11.71 5.58
CA ARG A 334 10.17 -12.31 6.46
C ARG A 334 10.31 -11.74 7.86
N TYR A 335 9.34 -10.93 8.26
CA TYR A 335 9.38 -10.28 9.58
C TYR A 335 8.78 -11.16 10.68
N GLY A 336 7.80 -12.01 10.34
CA GLY A 336 7.06 -12.80 11.31
C GLY A 336 6.38 -11.96 12.41
N THR A 337 6.04 -12.65 13.50
CA THR A 337 5.35 -12.06 14.65
C THR A 337 6.28 -11.97 15.86
N ASP A 338 6.30 -10.80 16.49
CA ASP A 338 6.99 -10.59 17.76
C ASP A 338 6.14 -11.21 18.88
N ALA A 339 6.67 -12.26 19.50
CA ALA A 339 5.97 -13.03 20.54
C ALA A 339 5.63 -12.19 21.79
N ASP A 340 6.41 -11.15 22.11
CA ASP A 340 6.18 -10.31 23.28
C ASP A 340 4.99 -9.36 23.07
N THR A 341 4.78 -8.93 21.82
CA THR A 341 3.74 -7.95 21.48
C THR A 341 2.50 -8.61 20.87
N GLY A 342 2.64 -9.80 20.31
CA GLY A 342 1.62 -10.45 19.49
C GLY A 342 1.35 -9.72 18.18
N ARG A 343 2.30 -8.91 17.71
CA ARG A 343 2.17 -8.05 16.51
C ARG A 343 3.30 -8.33 15.51
N PRO A 344 3.12 -7.98 14.23
CA PRO A 344 4.19 -8.13 13.25
C PRO A 344 5.49 -7.42 13.67
N THR A 345 6.63 -8.10 13.55
CA THR A 345 7.95 -7.58 14.00
C THR A 345 8.32 -6.26 13.31
N TRP A 346 7.89 -6.06 12.06
CA TRP A 346 8.17 -4.85 11.29
C TRP A 346 7.64 -3.56 11.93
N LEU A 347 6.59 -3.63 12.76
CA LEU A 347 6.09 -2.46 13.50
C LEU A 347 7.18 -1.88 14.40
N ARG A 348 8.05 -2.73 14.95
CA ARG A 348 9.20 -2.31 15.73
C ARG A 348 10.42 -2.02 14.85
N THR A 349 10.79 -2.95 13.97
CA THR A 349 12.09 -2.91 13.26
C THR A 349 12.10 -2.00 12.04
N VAL A 350 10.94 -1.76 11.41
CA VAL A 350 10.80 -0.86 10.25
C VAL A 350 10.10 0.43 10.67
N ALA A 351 8.96 0.36 11.34
CA ALA A 351 8.23 1.58 11.70
C ALA A 351 8.86 2.31 12.91
N GLY A 352 9.66 1.62 13.73
CA GLY A 352 10.26 2.19 14.94
C GLY A 352 9.27 2.40 16.09
N PHE A 353 8.08 1.80 16.00
CA PHE A 353 7.04 1.96 17.01
C PHE A 353 7.38 1.18 18.27
N GLN A 354 6.94 1.72 19.41
CA GLN A 354 7.16 1.17 20.73
C GLN A 354 5.91 0.43 21.22
N PRO A 355 6.10 -0.70 21.93
CA PRO A 355 4.99 -1.43 22.51
C PRO A 355 4.36 -0.64 23.66
N ALA A 356 3.03 -0.54 23.65
CA ALA A 356 2.25 0.05 24.71
C ALA A 356 1.19 -0.93 25.22
N GLU A 357 1.10 -1.02 26.54
CA GLU A 357 0.15 -1.84 27.24
C GLU A 357 -1.28 -1.30 27.06
N ILE A 358 -2.23 -2.20 26.77
CA ILE A 358 -3.66 -1.84 26.77
C ILE A 358 -4.05 -1.42 28.20
N PRO A 359 -4.75 -0.30 28.43
CA PRO A 359 -5.15 0.11 29.78
C PRO A 359 -5.95 -0.99 30.49
N GLN A 360 -5.68 -1.24 31.78
CA GLN A 360 -6.27 -2.36 32.53
C GLN A 360 -7.81 -2.41 32.46
N LYS A 361 -8.46 -1.24 32.48
CA LYS A 361 -9.92 -1.10 32.35
C LYS A 361 -10.49 -1.53 30.99
N MET A 362 -9.63 -1.74 29.99
CA MET A 362 -9.94 -2.16 28.62
C MET A 362 -9.36 -3.54 28.31
N ARG A 363 -9.20 -4.44 29.30
CA ARG A 363 -8.62 -5.79 29.10
C ARG A 363 -9.63 -6.92 29.22
N ARG A 364 -10.91 -6.64 29.48
CA ARG A 364 -11.91 -7.65 29.83
C ARG A 364 -13.08 -7.67 28.84
N PRO A 365 -12.88 -8.23 27.63
CA PRO A 365 -13.99 -8.46 26.71
C PRO A 365 -14.93 -9.55 27.20
N ALA A 366 -16.23 -9.37 26.96
CA ALA A 366 -17.18 -10.47 26.82
C ALA A 366 -17.28 -10.98 25.36
N LYS A 367 -16.95 -10.14 24.38
CA LYS A 367 -16.95 -10.41 22.94
C LYS A 367 -15.74 -9.72 22.28
N PRO A 368 -15.32 -10.12 21.06
CA PRO A 368 -14.29 -9.38 20.34
C PRO A 368 -14.64 -7.90 20.20
N TYR A 369 -13.65 -7.02 20.37
CA TYR A 369 -13.79 -5.57 20.23
C TYR A 369 -12.45 -4.92 19.90
N PHE A 370 -12.49 -3.69 19.42
CA PHE A 370 -11.30 -2.94 19.05
C PHE A 370 -10.93 -1.88 20.11
N VAL A 371 -9.63 -1.77 20.36
CA VAL A 371 -9.03 -0.67 21.13
C VAL A 371 -8.26 0.22 20.17
N TYR A 372 -8.59 1.50 20.21
CA TYR A 372 -8.01 2.54 19.37
C TYR A 372 -7.07 3.40 20.21
N ALA A 373 -5.87 3.66 19.69
CA ALA A 373 -4.97 4.67 20.22
C ALA A 373 -5.02 5.93 19.34
N TYR A 374 -5.49 7.05 19.89
CA TYR A 374 -5.46 8.35 19.20
C TYR A 374 -4.40 9.24 19.81
N PRO A 375 -3.74 10.11 19.04
CA PRO A 375 -2.93 11.17 19.63
C PRO A 375 -3.75 11.95 20.67
N LYS A 376 -3.15 12.23 21.84
CA LYS A 376 -3.86 12.61 23.07
C LYS A 376 -4.89 13.74 22.91
N ASN A 377 -4.58 14.75 22.08
CA ASN A 377 -5.41 15.94 21.90
C ASN A 377 -6.24 15.94 20.61
N GLN A 378 -6.27 14.83 19.87
CA GLN A 378 -7.00 14.76 18.60
C GLN A 378 -8.44 14.27 18.79
N PRO A 379 -9.41 14.77 18.00
CA PRO A 379 -10.83 14.42 18.10
C PRO A 379 -11.12 12.99 17.64
N LYS A 380 -12.39 12.56 17.75
CA LYS A 380 -12.81 11.19 17.38
C LYS A 380 -12.72 10.90 15.89
N ASP A 381 -12.84 11.92 15.03
CA ASP A 381 -12.71 11.78 13.58
C ASP A 381 -11.25 11.82 13.09
N ALA A 382 -10.28 11.90 14.00
CA ALA A 382 -8.88 11.73 13.65
C ALA A 382 -8.57 10.27 13.29
N VAL A 383 -7.63 10.06 12.38
CA VAL A 383 -7.05 8.74 12.13
C VAL A 383 -6.34 8.29 13.42
N PRO A 384 -6.53 7.06 13.91
CA PRO A 384 -5.78 6.53 15.05
C PRO A 384 -4.30 6.31 14.70
N ALA A 385 -3.45 6.21 15.72
CA ALA A 385 -2.04 5.83 15.55
C ALA A 385 -1.86 4.31 15.54
N ASP A 386 -2.76 3.57 16.19
CA ASP A 386 -2.83 2.10 16.09
C ASP A 386 -4.23 1.62 16.51
N ILE A 387 -4.60 0.44 16.03
CA ILE A 387 -5.83 -0.27 16.37
C ILE A 387 -5.47 -1.73 16.62
N VAL A 388 -6.02 -2.30 17.69
CA VAL A 388 -5.91 -3.74 17.98
C VAL A 388 -7.26 -4.33 18.28
N GLN A 389 -7.50 -5.54 17.78
CA GLN A 389 -8.62 -6.37 18.21
C GLN A 389 -8.24 -7.17 19.46
N ILE A 390 -9.10 -7.17 20.47
CA ILE A 390 -8.98 -8.07 21.61
C ILE A 390 -10.04 -9.15 21.51
N THR A 391 -9.61 -10.40 21.54
CA THR A 391 -10.49 -11.58 21.45
C THR A 391 -10.48 -12.36 22.78
N PRO A 392 -11.66 -12.69 23.36
CA PRO A 392 -11.74 -13.54 24.55
C PRO A 392 -10.92 -14.83 24.42
N GLY A 393 -10.15 -15.16 25.45
CA GLY A 393 -9.35 -16.40 25.51
C GLY A 393 -8.08 -16.40 24.65
N LYS A 394 -7.74 -15.28 23.99
CA LYS A 394 -6.45 -15.09 23.31
C LYS A 394 -5.50 -14.23 24.15
N PRO A 395 -4.17 -14.38 24.00
CA PRO A 395 -3.21 -13.45 24.59
C PRO A 395 -3.54 -12.00 24.20
N LEU A 396 -3.36 -11.07 25.14
CA LEU A 396 -3.59 -9.65 24.87
C LEU A 396 -2.49 -9.14 23.92
N PRO A 397 -2.83 -8.53 22.77
CA PRO A 397 -1.84 -7.85 21.96
C PRO A 397 -1.38 -6.56 22.66
N LYS A 398 -0.23 -6.05 22.24
CA LYS A 398 0.19 -4.69 22.56
C LYS A 398 -0.18 -3.73 21.43
N LEU A 399 -0.44 -2.49 21.78
CA LEU A 399 -0.47 -1.39 20.82
C LEU A 399 0.97 -1.08 20.40
N MET A 400 1.18 -0.69 19.15
CA MET A 400 2.49 -0.32 18.59
C MET A 400 2.42 1.14 18.18
N LEU A 401 3.02 2.03 18.97
CA LEU A 401 2.81 3.47 18.88
C LEU A 401 4.10 4.23 18.58
N PRO A 402 4.05 5.33 17.80
CA PRO A 402 5.19 6.24 17.70
C PRO A 402 5.45 6.96 19.03
N ASP A 403 6.60 7.62 19.15
CA ASP A 403 6.97 8.37 20.36
C ASP A 403 6.10 9.64 20.52
N ALA A 404 4.97 9.49 21.20
CA ALA A 404 4.02 10.56 21.49
C ALA A 404 3.10 10.18 22.66
N GLN A 405 2.20 11.11 23.04
CA GLN A 405 1.16 10.84 24.02
C GLN A 405 -0.16 10.44 23.34
N PHE A 406 -0.85 9.46 23.91
CA PHE A 406 -2.08 8.91 23.36
C PHE A 406 -3.23 8.88 24.36
N ARG A 407 -4.45 8.93 23.82
CA ARG A 407 -5.69 8.57 24.51
C ARG A 407 -6.23 7.28 23.89
N PHE A 408 -6.76 6.41 24.73
CA PHE A 408 -7.33 5.14 24.29
C PHE A 408 -8.85 5.21 24.27
N ALA A 409 -9.48 4.56 23.30
CA ALA A 409 -10.92 4.45 23.21
C ALA A 409 -11.35 3.05 22.78
N ILE A 410 -12.56 2.70 23.20
CA ILE A 410 -13.32 1.57 22.68
C ILE A 410 -14.47 2.20 21.89
N ARG A 411 -14.67 1.77 20.64
CA ARG A 411 -15.91 2.06 19.91
C ARG A 411 -16.85 0.87 20.14
N GLN A 412 -18.13 1.15 20.35
CA GLN A 412 -19.17 0.13 20.58
C GLN A 412 -20.24 0.24 19.51
#